data_AF-A0A4Q4TDJ4-F1
#
_entry.id   AF-A0A4Q4TDJ4-F1
#
_cell.length_a   1.000
_cell.length_b   1.000
_cell.length_c   1.000
_cell.angle_alpha   90.00
_cell.angle_beta   90.00
_cell.angle_gamma   90.00
#
_symmetry.space_group_name_H-M   'P 1'
#
loop_
_entity.id
_entity.type
_entity.pdbx_description
1 polymer ?
#
loop_
_entity_poly.entity_id
_entity_poly.type
_entity_poly.pdbx_seq_one_letter_code
_entity_poly.pdbx_strand_id
1 'polypeptide(L)'
;MISSPPFPKDQQLCTDFDREVGAGYGDGDQEAQQSTDSLPGWPCIPLNDRDAVEEMLYREFCASDLEHVAPRLWIMSTQSSANVEPLHKQRIKGREILVTEDPRLHLVWIHDRIFIKPVPKYLLSRHFWEHFLLCKPPVRDCRQELILRAATGYLRTYRYLIQHKSDFGIAKQDHLRLVPQHIEWLAFCRFISNFGGIEDADVSSRYHYGELRLSRLNFYAPFLFGKFNFQTTHGQYSDYFARFYGPVLFAFAVASTVLSSMQVEMAVEQVSAAQRVVLWSVCWWTSTAILVGTALIALGFWCLWLWLFCDEWAYDHGAIRLPPRNCLVPLIALLTTNQMPWHTTSHGPWQGRWQRSLPHFANGTLGKNVVDRRRQDSDPWF
;
A
#
# COMPACT_ATOMS: atom_id res chain seq x y z
N MET A 1 -2.11 -19.66 26.47
CA MET A 1 -2.16 -18.45 27.32
C MET A 1 -0.75 -18.09 27.76
N ILE A 2 -0.24 -16.98 27.26
CA ILE A 2 1.12 -16.49 27.49
C ILE A 2 1.22 -16.00 28.94
N SER A 3 2.00 -16.70 29.77
CA SER A 3 2.17 -16.40 31.20
C SER A 3 3.46 -15.64 31.52
N SER A 4 4.35 -15.50 30.53
CA SER A 4 5.65 -14.82 30.65
C SER A 4 5.98 -14.13 29.33
N PRO A 5 6.87 -13.11 29.32
CA PRO A 5 7.29 -12.49 28.08
C PRO A 5 7.89 -13.55 27.13
N PRO A 6 7.61 -13.48 25.82
CA PRO A 6 8.05 -14.50 24.88
C PRO A 6 9.58 -14.60 24.75
N PHE A 7 10.32 -13.56 25.16
CA PHE A 7 11.79 -13.49 25.05
C PHE A 7 12.49 -13.31 26.41
N PRO A 8 13.70 -13.87 26.57
CA PRO A 8 14.51 -13.71 27.77
C PRO A 8 15.12 -12.30 27.88
N LYS A 9 15.54 -11.89 29.08
CA LYS A 9 16.02 -10.52 29.36
C LYS A 9 17.29 -10.17 28.56
N ASP A 10 18.16 -11.14 28.31
CA ASP A 10 19.39 -11.01 27.50
C ASP A 10 19.12 -10.76 26.01
N GLN A 11 17.88 -10.96 25.55
CA GLN A 11 17.47 -10.78 24.16
C GLN A 11 16.55 -9.57 23.93
N GLN A 12 16.34 -8.74 24.95
CA GLN A 12 15.62 -7.48 24.78
C GLN A 12 16.43 -6.52 23.89
N LEU A 13 15.75 -5.74 23.06
CA LEU A 13 16.41 -4.80 22.14
C LEU A 13 16.29 -3.33 22.59
N CYS A 14 15.52 -3.07 23.64
CA CYS A 14 15.33 -1.74 24.20
C CYS A 14 15.52 -1.79 25.73
N THR A 15 16.45 -0.98 26.22
CA THR A 15 16.81 -0.85 27.64
C THR A 15 16.26 0.42 28.29
N ASP A 16 15.54 1.26 27.52
CA ASP A 16 14.99 2.56 27.98
C ASP A 16 14.10 2.45 29.24
N PHE A 17 13.60 1.25 29.55
CA PHE A 17 12.72 0.96 30.69
C PHE A 17 13.38 0.18 31.81
N ASP A 18 14.64 -0.23 31.66
CA ASP A 18 15.35 -0.87 32.77
C ASP A 18 15.70 0.22 33.78
N ARG A 19 15.06 0.18 34.96
CA ARG A 19 15.52 1.00 36.09
C ARG A 19 16.98 0.64 36.36
N GLU A 20 17.88 1.62 36.25
CA GLU A 20 19.27 1.45 36.67
C GLU A 20 19.31 1.04 38.14
N VAL A 21 19.65 -0.23 38.39
CA VAL A 21 20.00 -0.70 39.74
C VAL A 21 21.46 -0.29 39.97
N GLY A 22 21.65 0.97 40.36
CA GLY A 22 22.81 1.54 41.08
C GLY A 22 24.22 1.26 40.55
N ALA A 23 24.89 2.31 40.05
CA ALA A 23 26.34 2.48 40.19
C ALA A 23 26.62 3.86 40.79
N GLY A 24 27.37 3.88 41.88
CA GLY A 24 27.64 5.08 42.69
C GLY A 24 28.55 6.11 42.02
N TYR A 25 28.48 7.33 42.59
CA TYR A 25 29.51 8.36 42.68
C TYR A 25 30.53 8.47 41.52
N GLY A 26 30.31 9.46 40.65
CA GLY A 26 31.30 9.91 39.66
C GLY A 26 30.84 11.21 39.02
N ASP A 27 31.61 12.25 39.26
CA ASP A 27 31.48 13.63 38.79
C ASP A 27 31.67 13.75 37.26
N GLY A 28 31.05 14.76 36.64
CA GLY A 28 31.40 15.29 35.31
C GLY A 28 30.86 14.56 34.08
N ASP A 29 29.70 15.00 33.59
CA ASP A 29 29.40 15.39 32.19
C ASP A 29 27.91 15.13 31.86
N GLN A 30 27.12 16.19 32.04
CA GLN A 30 25.70 16.25 31.74
C GLN A 30 25.47 16.38 30.23
N GLU A 31 25.31 15.27 29.52
CA GLU A 31 24.56 15.23 28.27
C GLU A 31 23.33 14.30 28.42
N ALA A 32 22.22 14.93 28.80
CA ALA A 32 20.83 14.50 28.56
C ALA A 32 20.40 13.07 28.96
N GLN A 33 20.56 12.70 30.23
CA GLN A 33 19.86 11.55 30.81
C GLN A 33 18.40 11.96 31.12
N GLN A 34 17.53 11.86 30.10
CA GLN A 34 16.08 12.06 30.26
C GLN A 34 15.51 10.93 31.12
N SER A 35 15.15 11.24 32.36
CA SER A 35 14.26 10.43 33.18
C SER A 35 12.94 10.20 32.42
N THR A 36 12.72 9.00 31.88
CA THR A 36 11.52 8.69 31.10
C THR A 36 10.32 8.50 32.02
N ASP A 37 9.68 9.60 32.43
CA ASP A 37 8.35 9.59 33.06
C ASP A 37 7.22 9.33 32.03
N SER A 38 7.54 9.45 30.74
CA SER A 38 6.60 9.26 29.62
C SER A 38 6.98 8.07 28.73
N LEU A 39 5.99 7.52 28.01
CA LEU A 39 6.21 6.41 27.09
C LEU A 39 7.06 6.85 25.88
N PRO A 40 8.15 6.14 25.53
CA PRO A 40 8.97 6.42 24.34
C PRO A 40 8.13 6.43 23.06
N GLY A 41 8.20 7.55 22.32
CA GLY A 41 7.39 7.80 21.13
C GLY A 41 6.06 8.51 21.40
N TRP A 42 5.60 8.53 22.66
CA TRP A 42 4.35 9.15 23.11
C TRP A 42 4.61 10.07 24.31
N PRO A 43 5.20 11.27 24.09
CA PRO A 43 5.63 12.15 25.17
C PRO A 43 4.47 12.64 26.06
N CYS A 44 3.24 12.63 25.54
CA CYS A 44 2.04 13.10 26.24
C CYS A 44 1.43 12.06 27.20
N ILE A 45 1.91 10.81 27.22
CA ILE A 45 1.34 9.74 28.04
C ILE A 45 2.33 9.41 29.17
N PRO A 46 2.01 9.77 30.42
CA PRO A 46 2.84 9.43 31.56
C PRO A 46 2.75 7.92 31.87
N LEU A 47 3.87 7.28 32.18
CA LEU A 47 3.93 5.85 32.49
C LEU A 47 3.22 5.49 33.80
N ASN A 48 2.99 6.48 34.67
CA ASN A 48 2.28 6.29 35.93
C ASN A 48 0.76 6.13 35.74
N ASP A 49 0.20 6.61 34.62
CA ASP A 49 -1.22 6.47 34.30
C ASP A 49 -1.47 5.20 33.48
N ARG A 50 -1.77 4.11 34.19
CA ARG A 50 -2.00 2.80 33.57
C ARG A 50 -3.21 2.75 32.65
N ASP A 51 -4.28 3.45 32.99
CA ASP A 51 -5.52 3.43 32.21
C ASP A 51 -5.32 4.16 30.87
N ALA A 52 -4.59 5.28 30.88
CA ALA A 52 -4.22 5.99 29.67
C ALA A 52 -3.29 5.16 28.77
N VAL A 53 -2.33 4.44 29.35
CA VAL A 53 -1.45 3.51 28.61
C VAL A 53 -2.26 2.36 28.01
N GLU A 54 -3.18 1.76 28.76
CA GLU A 54 -4.03 0.66 28.25
C GLU A 54 -4.93 1.12 27.10
N GLU A 55 -5.59 2.27 27.22
CA GLU A 55 -6.42 2.83 26.15
C GLU A 55 -5.60 3.13 24.89
N MET A 56 -4.38 3.64 25.05
CA MET A 56 -3.47 3.83 23.92
C MET A 56 -3.09 2.50 23.29
N LEU A 57 -2.68 1.49 24.09
CA LEU A 57 -2.32 0.17 23.57
C LEU A 57 -3.49 -0.51 22.84
N TYR A 58 -4.71 -0.33 23.35
CA TYR A 58 -5.91 -0.81 22.69
C TYR A 58 -6.07 -0.17 21.31
N ARG A 59 -5.95 1.16 21.20
CA ARG A 59 -6.04 1.86 19.90
C ARG A 59 -4.90 1.50 18.95
N GLU A 60 -3.73 1.23 19.51
CA GLU A 60 -2.49 1.02 18.79
C GLU A 60 -2.40 -0.38 18.16
N PHE A 61 -2.92 -1.42 18.84
CA PHE A 61 -2.79 -2.80 18.38
C PHE A 61 -4.11 -3.48 18.03
N CYS A 62 -5.22 -3.11 18.67
CA CYS A 62 -6.49 -3.79 18.47
C CYS A 62 -7.25 -3.20 17.29
N ALA A 63 -7.46 -4.01 16.26
CA ALA A 63 -8.31 -3.67 15.13
C ALA A 63 -9.73 -4.24 15.34
N SER A 64 -10.52 -3.61 16.22
CA SER A 64 -11.86 -4.13 16.62
C SER A 64 -12.75 -4.48 15.43
N ASP A 65 -12.80 -3.62 14.40
CA ASP A 65 -13.54 -3.87 13.16
C ASP A 65 -13.16 -5.22 12.54
N LEU A 66 -11.87 -5.51 12.44
CA LEU A 66 -11.35 -6.72 11.81
C LEU A 66 -11.51 -7.95 12.70
N GLU A 67 -11.46 -7.78 14.02
CA GLU A 67 -11.71 -8.84 15.00
C GLU A 67 -13.14 -9.37 14.95
N HIS A 68 -14.13 -8.49 14.79
CA HIS A 68 -15.52 -8.90 14.60
C HIS A 68 -15.78 -9.60 13.26
N VAL A 69 -14.94 -9.34 12.26
CA VAL A 69 -15.08 -9.87 10.91
C VAL A 69 -14.15 -11.06 10.66
N ALA A 70 -13.18 -11.32 11.53
CA ALA A 70 -12.19 -12.38 11.37
C ALA A 70 -12.77 -13.77 11.03
N PRO A 71 -13.91 -14.22 11.62
CA PRO A 71 -14.53 -15.49 11.25
C PRO A 71 -15.07 -15.55 9.81
N ARG A 72 -15.20 -14.40 9.13
CA ARG A 72 -15.73 -14.25 7.77
C ARG A 72 -14.65 -13.85 6.76
N LEU A 73 -13.42 -13.56 7.21
CA LEU A 73 -12.32 -13.14 6.33
C LEU A 73 -11.82 -14.26 5.41
N TRP A 74 -12.09 -15.54 5.71
CA TRP A 74 -11.76 -16.68 4.85
C TRP A 74 -12.38 -16.58 3.45
N ILE A 75 -13.47 -15.82 3.29
CA ILE A 75 -14.12 -15.59 1.98
C ILE A 75 -13.21 -14.76 1.05
N MET A 76 -12.35 -13.90 1.60
CA MET A 76 -11.59 -12.93 0.81
C MET A 76 -10.08 -13.15 0.81
N SER A 77 -9.54 -13.87 1.80
CA SER A 77 -8.11 -14.17 1.93
C SER A 77 -7.88 -15.59 2.43
N THR A 78 -6.70 -16.12 2.13
CA THR A 78 -6.26 -17.42 2.63
C THR A 78 -6.06 -17.32 4.14
N GLN A 79 -6.73 -18.19 4.90
CA GLN A 79 -6.55 -18.32 6.35
C GLN A 79 -5.21 -19.00 6.63
N SER A 80 -4.15 -18.21 6.62
CA SER A 80 -2.82 -18.64 6.99
C SER A 80 -2.03 -17.45 7.51
N SER A 81 -1.52 -17.59 8.73
CA SER A 81 -0.64 -16.62 9.36
C SER A 81 0.73 -16.54 8.67
N ALA A 82 1.13 -17.62 7.99
CA ALA A 82 2.35 -17.67 7.18
C ALA A 82 2.20 -17.01 5.80
N ASN A 83 1.00 -16.58 5.40
CA ASN A 83 0.75 -15.87 4.15
C ASN A 83 1.18 -14.39 4.24
N VAL A 84 2.41 -14.16 4.69
CA VAL A 84 3.06 -12.86 4.81
C VAL A 84 4.38 -12.94 4.06
N GLU A 85 4.50 -12.15 3.01
CA GLU A 85 5.68 -12.20 2.15
C GLU A 85 6.78 -11.27 2.67
N PRO A 86 8.04 -11.73 2.68
CA PRO A 86 9.19 -10.92 3.04
C PRO A 86 9.28 -9.58 2.30
N LEU A 87 9.89 -8.59 2.94
CA LEU A 87 10.01 -7.23 2.40
C LEU A 87 10.69 -7.17 1.02
N HIS A 88 11.73 -7.96 0.78
CA HIS A 88 12.38 -8.04 -0.53
C HIS A 88 11.43 -8.58 -1.61
N LYS A 89 10.58 -9.57 -1.27
CA LYS A 89 9.57 -10.09 -2.20
C LYS A 89 8.46 -9.09 -2.48
N GLN A 90 8.08 -8.26 -1.50
CA GLN A 90 7.14 -7.15 -1.75
C GLN A 90 7.68 -6.24 -2.86
N ARG A 91 8.96 -5.89 -2.80
CA ARG A 91 9.62 -5.09 -3.86
C ARG A 91 9.69 -5.81 -5.20
N ILE A 92 9.95 -7.12 -5.21
CA ILE A 92 9.93 -7.93 -6.45
C ILE A 92 8.54 -7.93 -7.08
N LYS A 93 7.47 -7.95 -6.27
CA LYS A 93 6.08 -7.83 -6.73
C LYS A 93 5.72 -6.41 -7.22
N GLY A 94 6.67 -5.47 -7.21
CA GLY A 94 6.45 -4.08 -7.57
C GLY A 94 5.64 -3.29 -6.55
N ARG A 95 5.60 -3.74 -5.28
CA ARG A 95 4.89 -3.03 -4.23
C ARG A 95 5.81 -2.05 -3.51
N GLU A 96 5.37 -0.80 -3.43
CA GLU A 96 5.89 0.23 -2.55
C GLU A 96 5.43 -0.05 -1.12
N ILE A 97 6.36 0.04 -0.16
CA ILE A 97 6.08 -0.16 1.26
C ILE A 97 5.78 1.21 1.87
N LEU A 98 4.57 1.37 2.41
CA LEU A 98 4.12 2.60 3.04
C LEU A 98 3.97 2.40 4.55
N VAL A 99 4.43 3.38 5.32
CA VAL A 99 4.31 3.39 6.78
C VAL A 99 2.88 3.79 7.16
N THR A 100 2.28 3.07 8.11
CA THR A 100 0.96 3.39 8.67
C THR A 100 0.99 3.26 10.18
N GLU A 101 0.35 4.14 10.93
CA GLU A 101 0.19 3.94 12.38
C GLU A 101 -1.12 3.20 12.71
N ASP A 102 -2.07 3.12 11.77
CA ASP A 102 -3.34 2.42 11.98
C ASP A 102 -3.15 0.88 11.97
N PRO A 103 -3.45 0.16 13.08
CA PRO A 103 -3.37 -1.30 13.12
C PRO A 103 -4.29 -1.98 12.10
N ARG A 104 -5.38 -1.33 11.69
CA ARG A 104 -6.32 -1.87 10.69
C ARG A 104 -5.70 -2.06 9.32
N LEU A 105 -4.69 -1.24 9.00
CA LEU A 105 -4.01 -1.23 7.71
C LEU A 105 -2.72 -2.05 7.70
N HIS A 106 -2.22 -2.52 8.85
CA HIS A 106 -1.03 -3.36 8.87
C HIS A 106 -1.26 -4.65 8.04
N LEU A 107 -0.34 -4.91 7.10
CA LEU A 107 -0.39 -5.98 6.08
C LEU A 107 -1.56 -5.88 5.09
N VAL A 108 -2.16 -4.71 4.96
CA VAL A 108 -3.15 -4.45 3.92
C VAL A 108 -2.45 -3.90 2.68
N TRP A 109 -2.75 -4.46 1.50
CA TRP A 109 -2.18 -3.99 0.24
C TRP A 109 -3.26 -3.64 -0.79
N ILE A 110 -2.91 -2.69 -1.66
CA ILE A 110 -3.75 -2.22 -2.75
C ILE A 110 -2.88 -1.86 -3.95
N HIS A 111 -3.20 -2.42 -5.11
CA HIS A 111 -2.43 -2.22 -6.34
C HIS A 111 -0.92 -2.47 -6.14
N ASP A 112 -0.14 -1.42 -6.23
CA ASP A 112 1.32 -1.32 -6.11
C ASP A 112 1.77 -0.87 -4.72
N ARG A 113 0.92 -0.90 -3.70
CA ARG A 113 1.24 -0.40 -2.35
C ARG A 113 0.89 -1.39 -1.27
N ILE A 114 1.71 -1.50 -0.23
CA ILE A 114 1.43 -2.25 1.00
C ILE A 114 1.67 -1.38 2.22
N PHE A 115 0.73 -1.40 3.16
CA PHE A 115 0.83 -0.64 4.40
C PHE A 115 1.42 -1.51 5.51
N ILE A 116 2.50 -1.02 6.13
CA ILE A 116 3.20 -1.71 7.21
C ILE A 116 3.43 -0.73 8.34
N LYS A 117 2.86 -1.06 9.50
CA LYS A 117 3.10 -0.36 10.76
C LYS A 117 4.51 -0.61 11.31
N PRO A 118 5.26 0.40 11.79
CA PRO A 118 6.60 0.25 12.35
C PRO A 118 6.56 -0.36 13.76
N VAL A 119 7.61 -1.07 14.19
CA VAL A 119 7.67 -1.66 15.54
C VAL A 119 7.89 -0.56 16.58
N PRO A 120 6.96 -0.35 17.52
CA PRO A 120 7.17 0.60 18.60
C PRO A 120 8.29 0.14 19.54
N LYS A 121 9.16 1.08 19.96
CA LYS A 121 10.33 0.76 20.80
C LYS A 121 9.99 0.06 22.11
N TYR A 122 8.84 0.40 22.70
CA TYR A 122 8.43 -0.18 23.99
C TYR A 122 8.09 -1.67 23.90
N LEU A 123 7.66 -2.18 22.73
CA LEU A 123 7.46 -3.62 22.54
C LEU A 123 8.77 -4.42 22.54
N LEU A 124 9.91 -3.75 22.40
CA LEU A 124 11.23 -4.36 22.40
C LEU A 124 11.85 -4.46 23.80
N SER A 125 11.20 -3.90 24.82
CA SER A 125 11.64 -3.94 26.22
C SER A 125 10.88 -5.00 26.99
N ARG A 126 11.59 -5.85 27.73
CA ARG A 126 10.95 -6.87 28.56
C ARG A 126 10.17 -6.28 29.73
N HIS A 127 10.69 -5.21 30.35
CA HIS A 127 10.05 -4.53 31.46
C HIS A 127 8.64 -4.05 31.09
N PHE A 128 8.48 -3.52 29.87
CA PHE A 128 7.19 -3.09 29.36
C PHE A 128 6.17 -4.23 29.28
N TRP A 129 6.59 -5.40 28.78
CA TRP A 129 5.72 -6.59 28.71
C TRP A 129 5.27 -7.03 30.10
N GLU A 130 6.21 -7.12 31.05
CA GLU A 130 5.91 -7.54 32.42
C GLU A 130 4.96 -6.55 33.13
N HIS A 131 5.17 -5.25 32.96
CA HIS A 131 4.45 -4.22 33.71
C HIS A 131 3.08 -3.84 33.12
N PHE A 132 2.95 -3.80 31.78
CA PHE A 132 1.74 -3.29 31.11
C PHE A 132 0.94 -4.37 30.37
N LEU A 133 1.60 -5.40 29.82
CA LEU A 133 0.91 -6.44 29.02
C LEU A 133 0.55 -7.69 29.81
N LEU A 134 1.38 -8.08 30.78
CA LEU A 134 1.23 -9.33 31.54
C LEU A 134 0.75 -9.12 32.98
N CYS A 135 0.90 -7.91 33.53
CA CYS A 135 0.52 -7.60 34.90
C CYS A 135 -1.01 -7.61 35.01
N LYS A 136 -1.58 -8.73 35.47
CA LYS A 136 -3.02 -8.89 35.61
C LYS A 136 -3.55 -8.01 36.75
N PRO A 137 -4.54 -7.14 36.52
CA PRO A 137 -5.32 -6.59 37.61
C PRO A 137 -6.08 -7.72 38.33
N PRO A 138 -6.53 -7.51 39.59
CA PRO A 138 -7.23 -8.52 40.38
C PRO A 138 -8.53 -9.03 39.73
N VAL A 139 -9.06 -8.31 38.74
CA VAL A 139 -10.17 -8.74 37.88
C VAL A 139 -9.59 -9.06 36.50
N ARG A 140 -9.91 -10.23 35.95
CA ARG A 140 -9.54 -10.59 34.57
C ARG A 140 -10.20 -9.62 33.59
N ASP A 141 -9.49 -8.61 33.14
CA ASP A 141 -9.98 -7.73 32.09
C ASP A 141 -9.82 -8.42 30.73
N CYS A 142 -10.94 -8.57 30.01
CA CYS A 142 -10.98 -9.08 28.64
C CYS A 142 -10.17 -8.20 27.68
N ARG A 143 -10.04 -6.91 27.98
CA ARG A 143 -9.32 -5.93 27.15
C ARG A 143 -7.82 -6.17 27.16
N GLN A 144 -7.21 -6.38 28.32
CA GLN A 144 -5.78 -6.63 28.45
C GLN A 144 -5.35 -7.90 27.71
N GLU A 145 -6.13 -8.98 27.81
CA GLU A 145 -5.88 -10.23 27.07
C GLU A 145 -5.94 -9.99 25.55
N LEU A 146 -6.88 -9.18 25.07
CA LEU A 146 -6.97 -8.82 23.65
C LEU A 146 -5.74 -8.04 23.19
N ILE A 147 -5.28 -7.07 23.98
CA ILE A 147 -4.07 -6.29 23.71
C ILE A 147 -2.84 -7.20 23.65
N LEU A 148 -2.66 -8.08 24.63
CA LEU A 148 -1.55 -9.04 24.68
C LEU A 148 -1.53 -9.93 23.43
N ARG A 149 -2.69 -10.50 23.06
CA ARG A 149 -2.86 -11.33 21.86
C ARG A 149 -2.60 -10.54 20.57
N ALA A 150 -3.02 -9.28 20.51
CA ALA A 150 -2.82 -8.42 19.35
C ALA A 150 -1.35 -8.01 19.21
N ALA A 151 -0.69 -7.58 20.28
CA ALA A 151 0.73 -7.22 20.29
C ALA A 151 1.63 -8.43 19.95
N THR A 152 1.28 -9.61 20.46
CA THR A 152 1.99 -10.85 20.14
C THR A 152 1.82 -11.25 18.67
N GLY A 153 0.59 -11.22 18.16
CA GLY A 153 0.30 -11.48 16.75
C GLY A 153 0.98 -10.48 15.82
N TYR A 154 1.06 -9.22 16.24
CA TYR A 154 1.78 -8.16 15.55
C TYR A 154 3.28 -8.45 15.44
N LEU A 155 3.98 -8.77 16.54
CA LEU A 155 5.40 -9.12 16.45
C LEU A 155 5.66 -10.39 15.65
N ARG A 156 4.71 -11.33 15.66
CA ARG A 156 4.77 -12.53 14.83
C ARG A 156 4.78 -12.19 13.33
N THR A 157 4.10 -11.14 12.87
CA THR A 157 4.15 -10.75 11.45
C THR A 157 5.56 -10.32 11.02
N TYR A 158 6.30 -9.67 11.92
CA TYR A 158 7.67 -9.22 11.67
C TYR A 158 8.65 -10.37 11.46
N ARG A 159 8.37 -11.55 12.04
CA ARG A 159 9.13 -12.78 11.77
C ARG A 159 9.03 -13.22 10.31
N TYR A 160 7.87 -13.01 9.70
CA TYR A 160 7.62 -13.38 8.30
C TYR A 160 8.05 -12.27 7.33
N LEU A 161 7.91 -11.00 7.71
CA LEU A 161 8.37 -9.85 6.92
C LEU A 161 9.89 -9.79 6.78
N ILE A 162 10.63 -10.11 7.85
CA ILE A 162 12.09 -9.99 7.89
C ILE A 162 12.71 -11.38 8.06
N GLN A 163 13.06 -12.02 6.94
CA GLN A 163 13.67 -13.36 6.95
C GLN A 163 15.16 -13.33 6.63
N HIS A 164 15.60 -12.37 5.81
CA HIS A 164 16.98 -12.23 5.39
C HIS A 164 17.59 -10.90 5.83
N LYS A 165 18.93 -10.84 5.84
CA LYS A 165 19.68 -9.61 6.12
C LYS A 165 19.34 -8.48 5.14
N SER A 166 18.98 -8.81 3.89
CA SER A 166 18.49 -7.85 2.90
C SER A 166 17.15 -7.23 3.31
N ASP A 167 16.22 -8.01 3.85
CA ASP A 167 14.94 -7.52 4.38
C ASP A 167 15.17 -6.56 5.56
N PHE A 168 16.08 -6.91 6.45
CA PHE A 168 16.46 -6.06 7.58
C PHE A 168 17.07 -4.73 7.11
N GLY A 169 17.91 -4.78 6.07
CA GLY A 169 18.41 -3.59 5.41
C GLY A 169 17.30 -2.71 4.83
N ILE A 170 16.25 -3.30 4.26
CA ILE A 170 15.06 -2.57 3.79
C ILE A 170 14.30 -1.94 4.97
N ALA A 171 14.07 -2.70 6.04
CA ALA A 171 13.34 -2.25 7.22
C ALA A 171 13.99 -1.05 7.93
N LYS A 172 15.33 -0.92 7.85
CA LYS A 172 16.10 0.16 8.47
C LYS A 172 16.24 1.44 7.63
N GLN A 173 15.76 1.44 6.37
CA GLN A 173 15.87 2.61 5.49
C GLN A 173 15.19 3.83 6.11
N ASP A 174 15.78 5.02 5.92
CA ASP A 174 15.34 6.26 6.59
C ASP A 174 13.89 6.64 6.33
N HIS A 175 13.35 6.32 5.15
CA HIS A 175 11.96 6.61 4.81
C HIS A 175 10.95 5.59 5.37
N LEU A 176 11.40 4.41 5.81
CA LEU A 176 10.53 3.36 6.36
C LEU A 176 10.62 3.24 7.87
N ARG A 177 11.85 3.19 8.41
CA ARG A 177 12.16 3.05 9.86
C ARG A 177 11.24 2.05 10.58
N LEU A 178 10.96 0.90 9.95
CA LEU A 178 10.11 -0.15 10.50
C LEU A 178 10.73 -0.78 11.75
N VAL A 179 12.07 -0.81 11.81
CA VAL A 179 12.85 -1.27 12.95
C VAL A 179 13.81 -0.15 13.36
N PRO A 180 14.00 0.12 14.67
CA PRO A 180 14.94 1.12 15.14
C PRO A 180 16.37 0.95 14.58
N GLN A 181 17.01 2.06 14.21
CA GLN A 181 18.29 2.04 13.48
C GLN A 181 19.48 1.50 14.27
N HIS A 182 19.46 1.62 15.60
CA HIS A 182 20.54 1.14 16.47
C HIS A 182 20.58 -0.40 16.58
N ILE A 183 19.54 -1.11 16.14
CA ILE A 183 19.44 -2.55 16.30
C ILE A 183 20.31 -3.27 15.27
N GLU A 184 21.09 -4.24 15.74
CA GLU A 184 21.90 -5.12 14.88
C GLU A 184 21.12 -6.35 14.40
N TRP A 185 21.51 -6.90 13.25
CA TRP A 185 20.86 -8.05 12.64
C TRP A 185 20.82 -9.27 13.57
N LEU A 186 21.95 -9.62 14.20
CA LEU A 186 22.03 -10.80 15.06
C LEU A 186 21.16 -10.66 16.32
N ALA A 187 21.12 -9.46 16.90
CA ALA A 187 20.25 -9.16 18.03
C ALA A 187 18.77 -9.31 17.63
N PHE A 188 18.38 -8.72 16.49
CA PHE A 188 17.03 -8.86 15.95
C PHE A 188 16.64 -10.33 15.68
N CYS A 189 17.54 -11.13 15.09
CA CYS A 189 17.28 -12.55 14.84
C CYS A 189 17.00 -13.33 16.12
N ARG A 190 17.79 -13.11 17.18
CA ARG A 190 17.59 -13.76 18.49
C ARG A 190 16.26 -13.34 19.11
N PHE A 191 15.94 -12.05 19.08
CA PHE A 191 14.67 -11.53 19.56
C PHE A 191 13.48 -12.15 18.82
N ILE A 192 13.48 -12.08 17.48
CA ILE A 192 12.33 -12.48 16.66
C ILE A 192 12.13 -14.01 16.59
N SER A 193 13.18 -14.80 16.84
CA SER A 193 13.06 -16.27 16.87
C SER A 193 12.10 -16.78 17.95
N ASN A 194 11.95 -16.03 19.04
CA ASN A 194 11.02 -16.37 20.13
C ASN A 194 9.55 -16.32 19.71
N PHE A 195 9.22 -15.58 18.65
CA PHE A 195 7.86 -15.43 18.16
C PHE A 195 7.47 -16.50 17.12
N GLY A 196 8.40 -17.37 16.73
CA GLY A 196 8.16 -18.44 15.75
C GLY A 196 7.33 -19.61 16.26
N GLY A 197 7.34 -19.85 17.58
CA GLY A 197 6.58 -20.94 18.22
C GLY A 197 5.15 -20.57 18.61
N ILE A 198 4.68 -19.37 18.27
CA ILE A 198 3.39 -18.85 18.73
C ILE A 198 2.28 -19.33 17.79
N GLU A 199 1.41 -20.19 18.32
CA GLU A 199 0.27 -20.74 17.61
C GLU A 199 -0.82 -19.70 17.35
N ASP A 200 -1.68 -19.97 16.36
CA ASP A 200 -2.81 -19.10 16.03
C ASP A 200 -3.79 -18.96 17.23
N ALA A 201 -3.87 -19.96 18.11
CA ALA A 201 -4.76 -19.90 19.29
C ALA A 201 -4.37 -18.82 20.33
N ASP A 202 -3.09 -18.41 20.36
CA ASP A 202 -2.54 -17.45 21.32
C ASP A 202 -2.47 -16.02 20.78
N VAL A 203 -2.93 -15.77 19.55
CA VAL A 203 -2.94 -14.44 18.92
C VAL A 203 -4.36 -13.95 18.64
N SER A 204 -4.47 -12.65 18.33
CA SER A 204 -5.75 -12.09 17.91
C SER A 204 -6.19 -12.65 16.56
N SER A 205 -7.50 -12.81 16.36
CA SER A 205 -8.09 -13.45 15.18
C SER A 205 -7.70 -12.78 13.86
N ARG A 206 -7.42 -11.47 13.84
CA ARG A 206 -6.85 -10.75 12.70
C ARG A 206 -5.56 -11.41 12.22
N TYR A 207 -4.66 -11.78 13.12
CA TYR A 207 -3.34 -12.29 12.80
C TYR A 207 -3.33 -13.77 12.41
N HIS A 208 -4.49 -14.44 12.39
CA HIS A 208 -4.66 -15.74 11.70
C HIS A 208 -4.56 -15.59 10.19
N TYR A 209 -4.79 -14.38 9.69
CA TYR A 209 -4.64 -14.01 8.30
C TYR A 209 -3.37 -13.17 8.15
N GLY A 210 -2.57 -13.49 7.13
CA GLY A 210 -1.41 -12.68 6.77
C GLY A 210 -1.81 -11.42 5.99
N GLU A 211 -1.42 -11.35 4.72
CA GLU A 211 -1.74 -10.21 3.87
C GLU A 211 -3.22 -10.15 3.48
N LEU A 212 -3.83 -8.96 3.60
CA LEU A 212 -5.18 -8.70 3.12
C LEU A 212 -5.18 -7.74 1.93
N ARG A 213 -6.02 -8.03 0.94
CA ARG A 213 -6.21 -7.17 -0.23
C ARG A 213 -7.32 -6.16 0.05
N LEU A 214 -6.98 -4.86 0.09
CA LEU A 214 -7.92 -3.79 0.37
C LEU A 214 -9.07 -3.72 -0.64
N SER A 215 -8.82 -4.04 -1.91
CA SER A 215 -9.88 -4.01 -2.93
C SER A 215 -11.01 -5.01 -2.63
N ARG A 216 -10.68 -6.18 -2.09
CA ARG A 216 -11.68 -7.16 -1.65
C ARG A 216 -12.34 -6.73 -0.35
N LEU A 217 -11.55 -6.18 0.57
CA LEU A 217 -12.05 -5.68 1.85
C LEU A 217 -13.07 -4.54 1.66
N ASN A 218 -12.80 -3.60 0.74
CA ASN A 218 -13.73 -2.53 0.36
C ASN A 218 -14.96 -3.10 -0.36
N PHE A 219 -14.80 -4.07 -1.26
CA PHE A 219 -15.92 -4.70 -1.96
C PHE A 219 -16.93 -5.36 -0.99
N TYR A 220 -16.43 -6.05 0.03
CA TYR A 220 -17.27 -6.69 1.06
C TYR A 220 -17.55 -5.78 2.26
N ALA A 221 -17.07 -4.54 2.27
CA ALA A 221 -17.23 -3.65 3.41
C ALA A 221 -18.71 -3.39 3.79
N PRO A 222 -19.64 -3.18 2.83
CA PRO A 222 -21.05 -3.00 3.16
C PRO A 222 -21.64 -4.19 3.92
N PHE A 223 -21.22 -5.41 3.57
CA PHE A 223 -21.73 -6.64 4.15
C PHE A 223 -21.07 -7.00 5.49
N LEU A 224 -19.78 -6.70 5.64
CA LEU A 224 -18.99 -7.14 6.79
C LEU A 224 -18.87 -6.10 7.89
N PHE A 225 -18.67 -4.83 7.53
CA PHE A 225 -18.46 -3.74 8.49
C PHE A 225 -19.67 -2.80 8.61
N GLY A 226 -20.67 -2.94 7.74
CA GLY A 226 -21.78 -1.97 7.65
C GLY A 226 -21.34 -0.58 7.19
N LYS A 227 -20.14 -0.46 6.60
CA LYS A 227 -19.53 0.76 6.05
C LYS A 227 -19.30 0.54 4.56
N PHE A 228 -19.51 1.52 3.66
CA PHE A 228 -19.36 1.22 2.22
C PHE A 228 -17.90 1.04 1.79
N ASN A 229 -16.95 1.65 2.50
CA ASN A 229 -15.51 1.45 2.28
C ASN A 229 -14.81 1.26 3.62
N PHE A 230 -13.83 0.36 3.67
CA PHE A 230 -13.00 0.11 4.84
C PHE A 230 -11.93 1.20 5.01
N GLN A 231 -11.29 1.57 3.90
CA GLN A 231 -10.36 2.70 3.80
C GLN A 231 -10.43 3.30 2.39
N THR A 232 -10.59 4.62 2.31
CA THR A 232 -10.58 5.35 1.03
C THR A 232 -9.13 5.60 0.59
N THR A 233 -8.65 4.84 -0.39
CA THR A 233 -7.26 4.98 -0.90
C THR A 233 -7.14 5.99 -2.04
N HIS A 234 -8.21 6.18 -2.82
CA HIS A 234 -8.17 7.05 -3.99
C HIS A 234 -8.97 8.33 -3.71
N GLY A 235 -8.25 9.42 -3.44
CA GLY A 235 -8.82 10.76 -3.43
C GLY A 235 -8.86 11.42 -4.81
N GLN A 236 -8.29 10.79 -5.85
CA GLN A 236 -8.19 11.37 -7.19
C GLN A 236 -9.16 10.68 -8.15
N TYR A 237 -10.19 11.42 -8.54
CA TYR A 237 -11.20 11.02 -9.53
C TYR A 237 -10.56 10.58 -10.86
N SER A 238 -9.45 11.21 -11.26
CA SER A 238 -8.75 10.99 -12.54
C SER A 238 -8.44 9.51 -12.84
N ASP A 239 -7.99 8.73 -11.84
CA ASP A 239 -7.60 7.33 -12.05
C ASP A 239 -8.79 6.42 -12.37
N TYR A 240 -9.98 6.76 -11.86
CA TYR A 240 -11.20 6.03 -12.21
C TYR A 240 -11.59 6.30 -13.66
N PHE A 241 -11.55 7.56 -14.11
CA PHE A 241 -11.92 7.94 -15.48
C PHE A 241 -10.91 7.44 -16.50
N ALA A 242 -9.62 7.47 -16.18
CA ALA A 242 -8.55 6.96 -17.02
C ALA A 242 -8.79 5.51 -17.48
N ARG A 243 -9.37 4.66 -16.61
CA ARG A 243 -9.68 3.26 -16.93
C ARG A 243 -10.85 3.08 -17.90
N PHE A 244 -11.79 4.02 -17.93
CA PHE A 244 -12.96 3.97 -18.82
C PHE A 244 -12.70 4.60 -20.19
N TYR A 245 -11.78 5.57 -20.30
CA TYR A 245 -11.49 6.26 -21.56
C TYR A 245 -11.08 5.33 -22.70
N GLY A 246 -10.21 4.34 -22.43
CA GLY A 246 -9.71 3.42 -23.47
C GLY A 246 -10.82 2.63 -24.17
N PRO A 247 -11.62 1.83 -23.44
CA PRO A 247 -12.74 1.08 -24.03
C PRO A 247 -13.80 1.97 -24.70
N VAL A 248 -14.11 3.13 -24.12
CA VAL A 248 -15.10 4.06 -24.69
C VAL A 248 -14.62 4.64 -26.02
N LEU A 249 -13.35 5.07 -26.09
CA LEU A 249 -12.76 5.59 -27.33
C LEU A 249 -12.69 4.50 -28.41
N PHE A 250 -12.40 3.25 -28.04
CA PHE A 250 -12.41 2.13 -28.97
C PHE A 250 -13.82 1.88 -29.53
N ALA A 251 -14.84 1.80 -28.65
CA ALA A 251 -16.22 1.63 -29.06
C ALA A 251 -16.71 2.79 -29.95
N PHE A 252 -16.33 4.02 -29.61
CA PHE A 252 -16.61 5.21 -30.41
C PHE A 252 -15.96 5.13 -31.80
N ALA A 253 -14.69 4.72 -31.89
CA ALA A 253 -13.98 4.58 -33.15
C ALA A 253 -14.62 3.52 -34.05
N VAL A 254 -15.00 2.36 -33.49
CA VAL A 254 -15.73 1.31 -34.22
C VAL A 254 -17.08 1.84 -34.72
N ALA A 255 -17.88 2.46 -33.84
CA ALA A 255 -19.18 3.01 -34.19
C ALA A 255 -19.07 4.09 -35.28
N SER A 256 -18.10 5.01 -35.16
CA SER A 256 -17.84 6.06 -36.15
C SER A 256 -17.42 5.48 -37.50
N THR A 257 -16.57 4.45 -37.50
CA THR A 257 -16.15 3.77 -38.74
C THR A 257 -17.33 3.10 -39.44
N VAL A 258 -18.18 2.38 -38.68
CA VAL A 258 -19.40 1.73 -39.22
C VAL A 258 -20.38 2.75 -39.78
N LEU A 259 -20.62 3.86 -39.06
CA LEU A 259 -21.48 4.94 -39.55
C LEU A 259 -20.91 5.60 -40.81
N SER A 260 -19.59 5.73 -40.91
CA SER A 260 -18.93 6.32 -42.08
C SER A 260 -19.00 5.39 -43.30
N SER A 261 -18.73 4.09 -43.14
CA SER A 261 -18.85 3.13 -44.25
C SER A 261 -20.28 3.05 -44.79
N MET A 262 -21.24 3.14 -43.89
CA MET A 262 -22.66 3.15 -44.20
C MET A 262 -23.10 4.39 -44.98
N GLN A 263 -22.57 5.58 -44.64
CA GLN A 263 -22.80 6.79 -45.43
C GLN A 263 -22.26 6.65 -46.87
N VAL A 264 -21.12 5.96 -47.04
CA VAL A 264 -20.52 5.71 -48.35
C VAL A 264 -21.36 4.74 -49.19
N GLU A 265 -21.86 3.64 -48.61
CA GLU A 265 -22.74 2.69 -49.34
C GLU A 265 -24.04 3.34 -49.80
N MET A 266 -24.64 4.20 -48.97
CA MET A 266 -25.90 4.88 -49.30
C MET A 266 -25.76 5.92 -50.41
N ALA A 267 -24.55 6.40 -50.68
CA ALA A 267 -24.26 7.36 -51.74
C ALA A 267 -24.06 6.70 -53.13
N VAL A 268 -24.01 5.36 -53.22
CA VAL A 268 -23.81 4.64 -54.48
C VAL A 268 -25.12 4.47 -55.24
N GLU A 269 -25.23 5.06 -56.43
CA GLU A 269 -26.46 5.08 -57.24
C GLU A 269 -26.77 3.75 -57.99
N GLN A 270 -25.85 2.78 -58.00
CA GLN A 270 -25.94 1.58 -58.86
C GLN A 270 -26.79 0.41 -58.31
N VAL A 271 -27.56 0.61 -57.23
CA VAL A 271 -28.31 -0.47 -56.56
C VAL A 271 -29.75 -0.59 -57.08
N SER A 272 -30.23 -1.81 -57.31
CA SER A 272 -31.60 -2.09 -57.75
C SER A 272 -32.65 -1.52 -56.79
N ALA A 273 -33.80 -1.07 -57.32
CA ALA A 273 -34.81 -0.36 -56.52
C ALA A 273 -35.35 -1.17 -55.32
N ALA A 274 -35.48 -2.50 -55.46
CA ALA A 274 -35.94 -3.38 -54.38
C ALA A 274 -34.86 -3.56 -53.28
N GLN A 275 -33.59 -3.74 -53.65
CA GLN A 275 -32.49 -3.82 -52.69
C GLN A 275 -32.26 -2.49 -51.97
N ARG A 276 -32.47 -1.36 -52.66
CA ARG A 276 -32.31 -0.01 -52.10
C ARG A 276 -33.29 0.27 -50.95
N VAL A 277 -34.53 -0.21 -51.02
CA VAL A 277 -35.53 -0.01 -49.95
C VAL A 277 -35.17 -0.81 -48.69
N VAL A 278 -34.72 -2.07 -48.86
CA VAL A 278 -34.29 -2.92 -47.74
C VAL A 278 -33.02 -2.36 -47.10
N LEU A 279 -32.04 -1.97 -47.91
CA LEU A 279 -30.79 -1.38 -47.45
C LEU A 279 -31.02 -0.06 -46.72
N TRP A 280 -31.88 0.82 -47.25
CA TRP A 280 -32.27 2.08 -46.60
C TRP A 280 -32.89 1.83 -45.21
N SER A 281 -33.80 0.86 -45.11
CA SER A 281 -34.46 0.55 -43.83
C SER A 281 -33.47 0.01 -42.81
N VAL A 282 -32.63 -0.97 -43.17
CA VAL A 282 -31.59 -1.51 -42.27
C VAL A 282 -30.65 -0.39 -41.86
N CYS A 283 -30.26 0.46 -42.81
CA CYS A 283 -29.34 1.53 -42.53
C CYS A 283 -29.91 2.56 -41.55
N TRP A 284 -31.15 2.97 -41.76
CA TRP A 284 -31.80 3.94 -40.88
C TRP A 284 -31.95 3.40 -39.45
N TRP A 285 -32.33 2.14 -39.28
CA TRP A 285 -32.44 1.51 -37.95
C TRP A 285 -31.09 1.36 -37.26
N THR A 286 -30.06 0.89 -37.96
CA THR A 286 -28.72 0.72 -37.38
C THR A 286 -28.10 2.06 -36.99
N SER A 287 -28.22 3.09 -37.85
CA SER A 287 -27.74 4.44 -37.52
C SER A 287 -28.48 5.03 -36.32
N THR A 288 -29.80 4.86 -36.25
CA THR A 288 -30.62 5.35 -35.13
C THR A 288 -30.25 4.63 -33.84
N ALA A 289 -30.03 3.31 -33.87
CA ALA A 289 -29.63 2.53 -32.71
C ALA A 289 -28.25 2.94 -32.17
N ILE A 290 -27.26 3.15 -33.03
CA ILE A 290 -25.91 3.60 -32.63
C ILE A 290 -25.97 5.02 -32.06
N LEU A 291 -26.76 5.92 -32.66
CA LEU A 291 -26.90 7.30 -32.18
C LEU A 291 -27.61 7.36 -30.82
N VAL A 292 -28.68 6.59 -30.64
CA VAL A 292 -29.36 6.47 -29.33
C VAL A 292 -28.43 5.85 -28.29
N GLY A 293 -27.70 4.79 -28.63
CA GLY A 293 -26.74 4.16 -27.72
C GLY A 293 -25.63 5.11 -27.27
N THR A 294 -25.02 5.83 -28.20
CA THR A 294 -23.98 6.83 -27.88
C THR A 294 -24.54 8.01 -27.06
N ALA A 295 -25.75 8.49 -27.37
CA ALA A 295 -26.41 9.53 -26.59
C ALA A 295 -26.73 9.08 -25.15
N LEU A 296 -27.18 7.85 -24.96
CA LEU A 296 -27.43 7.29 -23.62
C LEU A 296 -26.15 7.15 -22.81
N ILE A 297 -25.05 6.70 -23.44
CA ILE A 297 -23.73 6.62 -22.79
C ILE A 297 -23.25 8.03 -22.39
N ALA A 298 -23.35 9.00 -23.29
CA ALA A 298 -22.98 10.39 -23.03
C ALA A 298 -23.83 11.01 -21.90
N LEU A 299 -25.14 10.77 -21.90
CA LEU A 299 -26.04 11.19 -20.82
C LEU A 299 -25.65 10.54 -19.49
N GLY A 300 -25.30 9.25 -19.49
CA GLY A 300 -24.81 8.56 -18.30
C GLY A 300 -23.54 9.19 -17.74
N PHE A 301 -22.56 9.50 -18.60
CA PHE A 301 -21.34 10.20 -18.19
C PHE A 301 -21.62 11.61 -17.66
N TRP A 302 -22.52 12.36 -18.30
CA TRP A 302 -22.91 13.69 -17.87
C TRP A 302 -23.62 13.69 -16.51
N CYS A 303 -24.56 12.77 -16.30
CA CYS A 303 -25.23 12.58 -15.02
C CYS A 303 -24.23 12.19 -13.91
N LEU A 304 -23.27 11.30 -14.21
CA LEU A 304 -22.23 10.92 -13.27
C LEU A 304 -21.35 12.13 -12.90
N TRP A 305 -20.93 12.90 -13.91
CA TRP A 305 -20.14 14.11 -13.70
C TRP A 305 -20.88 15.14 -12.85
N LEU A 306 -22.15 15.42 -13.15
CA LEU A 306 -22.98 16.31 -12.34
C LEU A 306 -23.17 15.81 -10.91
N TRP A 307 -23.40 14.50 -10.74
CA TRP A 307 -23.55 13.91 -9.42
C TRP A 307 -22.28 14.08 -8.58
N LEU A 308 -21.11 13.84 -9.18
CA LEU A 308 -19.84 14.06 -8.50
C LEU A 308 -19.62 15.54 -8.14
N PHE A 309 -19.90 16.44 -9.09
CA PHE A 309 -19.77 17.89 -8.87
C PHE A 309 -20.70 18.38 -7.75
N CYS A 310 -21.94 17.88 -7.70
CA CYS A 310 -22.88 18.18 -6.64
C CYS A 310 -22.44 17.64 -5.27
N ASP A 311 -21.86 16.43 -5.22
CA ASP A 311 -21.33 15.84 -3.97
C ASP A 311 -20.17 16.67 -3.42
N GLU A 312 -19.25 17.09 -4.29
CA GLU A 312 -18.11 17.93 -3.92
C GLU A 312 -18.55 19.34 -3.50
N TRP A 313 -19.47 19.95 -4.24
CA TRP A 313 -20.01 21.27 -3.92
C TRP A 313 -20.81 21.29 -2.61
N ALA A 314 -21.58 20.22 -2.33
CA ALA A 314 -22.33 20.06 -1.08
C ALA A 314 -21.41 19.83 0.13
N TYR A 315 -20.26 19.17 -0.07
CA TYR A 315 -19.23 18.99 0.95
C TYR A 315 -18.55 20.32 1.31
N ASP A 316 -18.20 21.13 0.30
CA ASP A 316 -17.50 22.41 0.50
C ASP A 316 -18.40 23.50 1.10
N HIS A 317 -19.69 23.54 0.77
CA HIS A 317 -20.62 24.58 1.27
C HIS A 317 -21.35 24.21 2.56
N GLY A 318 -21.02 23.08 3.20
CA GLY A 318 -21.46 22.73 4.56
C GLY A 318 -22.98 22.66 4.79
N ALA A 319 -23.78 22.63 3.71
CA ALA A 319 -25.22 22.87 3.81
C ALA A 319 -26.02 21.64 4.26
N ILE A 320 -25.44 20.43 4.29
CA ILE A 320 -26.17 19.24 4.76
C ILE A 320 -25.20 18.28 5.48
N ARG A 321 -25.39 18.11 6.81
CA ARG A 321 -24.86 16.93 7.54
C ARG A 321 -25.64 15.69 7.11
N LEU A 322 -25.45 15.23 5.89
CA LEU A 322 -25.82 13.86 5.51
C LEU A 322 -24.77 12.89 6.08
N PRO A 323 -25.18 11.66 6.46
CA PRO A 323 -24.24 10.66 6.97
C PRO A 323 -23.10 10.43 5.96
N PRO A 324 -21.88 10.11 6.42
CA PRO A 324 -20.68 10.22 5.61
C PRO A 324 -20.69 9.25 4.41
N ARG A 325 -20.42 9.82 3.23
CA ARG A 325 -19.81 9.25 2.01
C ARG A 325 -20.18 7.80 1.69
N ASN A 326 -21.45 7.55 1.43
CA ASN A 326 -21.97 6.20 1.23
C ASN A 326 -23.13 6.21 0.22
N CYS A 327 -22.90 6.63 -1.03
CA CYS A 327 -23.87 6.37 -2.09
C CYS A 327 -23.14 6.19 -3.42
N LEU A 328 -23.33 5.03 -4.05
CA LEU A 328 -23.49 4.89 -5.51
C LEU A 328 -22.25 4.94 -6.43
N VAL A 329 -21.18 4.22 -6.10
CA VAL A 329 -20.23 3.70 -7.13
C VAL A 329 -20.48 2.22 -7.58
N PRO A 330 -21.26 1.34 -6.90
CA PRO A 330 -21.28 -0.07 -7.28
C PRO A 330 -22.16 -0.41 -8.49
N LEU A 331 -23.04 0.48 -8.96
CA LEU A 331 -23.92 0.19 -10.10
C LEU A 331 -23.17 0.12 -11.44
N ILE A 332 -21.99 0.74 -11.55
CA ILE A 332 -21.12 0.66 -12.73
C ILE A 332 -20.09 -0.48 -12.62
N ALA A 333 -19.71 -0.86 -11.40
CA ALA A 333 -18.83 -2.01 -11.15
C ALA A 333 -19.51 -3.36 -11.46
N LEU A 334 -20.84 -3.44 -11.31
CA LEU A 334 -21.63 -4.61 -11.69
C LEU A 334 -21.70 -4.83 -13.20
N LEU A 335 -21.47 -3.82 -14.04
CA LEU A 335 -21.43 -3.95 -15.50
C LEU A 335 -20.06 -4.36 -16.07
N THR A 336 -19.00 -4.38 -15.26
CA THR A 336 -17.62 -4.58 -15.76
C THR A 336 -16.94 -5.85 -15.25
N THR A 337 -17.60 -6.68 -14.44
CA THR A 337 -16.99 -7.92 -13.96
C THR A 337 -17.41 -9.11 -14.81
N ASN A 338 -17.03 -9.08 -16.09
CA ASN A 338 -16.94 -10.27 -16.91
C ASN A 338 -15.80 -10.09 -17.91
N GLN A 339 -14.56 -10.31 -17.46
CA GLN A 339 -13.52 -10.83 -18.34
C GLN A 339 -12.38 -11.45 -17.53
N MET A 340 -12.12 -12.72 -17.88
CA MET A 340 -10.98 -13.54 -17.47
C MET A 340 -9.65 -12.80 -17.69
N PRO A 341 -8.62 -13.08 -16.88
CA PRO A 341 -7.30 -12.51 -17.09
C PRO A 341 -6.62 -13.22 -18.28
N TRP A 342 -6.63 -12.57 -19.44
CA TRP A 342 -5.67 -12.88 -20.49
C TRP A 342 -4.30 -12.36 -20.03
N HIS A 343 -3.36 -13.29 -19.85
CA HIS A 343 -1.94 -12.97 -19.74
C HIS A 343 -1.51 -12.17 -20.98
N THR A 344 -1.20 -10.89 -20.78
CA THR A 344 -0.44 -10.11 -21.76
C THR A 344 0.94 -9.86 -21.16
N THR A 345 1.88 -10.66 -21.65
CA THR A 345 3.32 -10.45 -21.48
C THR A 345 3.66 -9.14 -22.20
N SER A 346 3.73 -8.02 -21.47
CA SER A 346 4.22 -6.77 -22.03
C SER A 346 5.75 -6.79 -22.02
N HIS A 347 6.30 -6.94 -23.22
CA HIS A 347 7.69 -6.56 -23.50
C HIS A 347 7.86 -5.07 -23.14
N GLY A 348 8.76 -4.79 -22.20
CA GLY A 348 9.16 -3.44 -21.86
C GLY A 348 9.90 -2.76 -23.03
N PRO A 349 9.81 -1.43 -23.17
CA PRO A 349 10.51 -0.69 -24.20
C PRO A 349 12.02 -0.73 -23.94
N TRP A 350 12.74 -1.27 -24.92
CA TRP A 350 14.19 -1.17 -25.05
C TRP A 350 14.59 0.28 -25.32
N GLN A 351 14.93 1.05 -24.29
CA GLN A 351 15.85 2.18 -24.41
C GLN A 351 16.67 2.36 -23.13
N GLY A 352 18.00 2.34 -23.28
CA GLY A 352 18.90 3.04 -22.35
C GLY A 352 19.76 2.19 -21.41
N ARG A 353 20.54 1.23 -21.91
CA ARG A 353 21.78 0.81 -21.21
C ARG A 353 22.81 0.12 -22.12
N TRP A 354 23.45 0.88 -22.99
CA TRP A 354 24.76 0.51 -23.57
C TRP A 354 25.68 1.73 -23.54
N GLN A 355 26.44 1.87 -22.46
CA GLN A 355 27.78 2.45 -22.44
C GLN A 355 28.31 2.44 -21.01
N ARG A 356 28.96 1.33 -20.64
CA ARG A 356 30.04 1.30 -19.64
C ARG A 356 30.61 -0.11 -19.55
N SER A 357 31.55 -0.43 -20.45
CA SER A 357 32.69 -1.31 -20.18
C SER A 357 33.56 -1.40 -21.44
N LEU A 358 34.78 -0.85 -21.37
CA LEU A 358 36.05 -1.35 -21.95
C LEU A 358 37.14 -0.28 -21.73
N PRO A 359 38.42 -0.65 -21.67
CA PRO A 359 39.32 -0.31 -20.57
C PRO A 359 40.38 0.73 -20.95
N HIS A 360 41.14 1.13 -19.92
CA HIS A 360 42.33 1.97 -19.99
C HIS A 360 43.26 1.65 -21.18
N PHE A 361 43.52 2.68 -21.98
CA PHE A 361 44.84 2.90 -22.59
C PHE A 361 45.17 4.39 -22.51
N ALA A 362 46.29 4.69 -21.87
CA ALA A 362 46.86 6.02 -21.76
C ALA A 362 47.84 6.29 -22.93
N ASN A 363 48.10 7.58 -23.12
CA ASN A 363 49.14 8.25 -23.92
C ASN A 363 48.81 8.66 -25.36
N GLY A 364 48.98 9.97 -25.61
CA GLY A 364 49.08 10.56 -26.93
C GLY A 364 48.61 12.01 -26.99
N THR A 365 49.29 12.90 -26.29
CA THR A 365 49.24 14.37 -26.49
C THR A 365 49.68 14.74 -27.91
N LEU A 366 48.93 15.65 -28.56
CA LEU A 366 49.29 16.69 -29.55
C LEU A 366 48.00 16.96 -30.39
N GLY A 367 47.39 18.15 -30.41
CA GLY A 367 47.97 19.48 -30.55
C GLY A 367 47.80 19.95 -32.01
N LYS A 368 46.64 20.52 -32.35
CA LYS A 368 46.31 21.22 -33.62
C LYS A 368 45.17 22.21 -33.28
N ASN A 369 45.16 23.49 -33.62
CA ASN A 369 45.65 24.23 -34.77
C ASN A 369 45.85 25.72 -34.38
N VAL A 370 46.57 26.49 -35.22
CA VAL A 370 46.05 27.66 -35.99
C VAL A 370 47.19 28.63 -36.35
N VAL A 371 47.44 28.72 -37.67
CA VAL A 371 47.82 29.90 -38.49
C VAL A 371 49.16 30.62 -38.21
N ASP A 372 50.08 30.65 -39.19
CA ASP A 372 50.30 31.83 -40.07
C ASP A 372 51.35 31.57 -41.19
N ARG A 373 51.16 32.28 -42.31
CA ARG A 373 52.11 32.80 -43.32
C ARG A 373 53.15 31.92 -44.04
N ARG A 374 52.80 31.60 -45.29
CA ARG A 374 53.44 32.00 -46.57
C ARG A 374 54.97 32.29 -46.59
N ARG A 375 55.64 31.57 -47.51
CA ARG A 375 56.71 31.97 -48.47
C ARG A 375 58.16 31.51 -48.20
N GLN A 376 58.68 30.84 -49.23
CA GLN A 376 60.03 30.96 -49.83
C GLN A 376 61.14 29.97 -49.44
N ASP A 377 61.42 29.09 -50.41
CA ASP A 377 62.69 28.71 -51.04
C ASP A 377 63.91 28.22 -50.24
N SER A 378 64.58 27.27 -50.90
CA SER A 378 65.99 26.83 -50.84
C SER A 378 66.42 25.80 -49.77
N ASP A 379 66.51 24.52 -50.19
CA ASP A 379 67.73 23.76 -50.48
C ASP A 379 68.94 23.77 -49.48
N PRO A 380 69.82 22.75 -49.50
CA PRO A 380 70.02 21.87 -48.35
C PRO A 380 71.43 21.92 -47.73
N TRP A 381 71.60 21.10 -46.68
CA TRP A 381 72.84 20.68 -46.01
C TRP A 381 73.42 21.62 -44.95
N PHE A 382 73.16 21.31 -43.67
CA PHE A 382 74.13 20.67 -42.77
C PHE A 382 73.43 20.10 -41.53
#